data_AF-A0A9E0VLG7-F1
#
_entry.id   AF-A0A9E0VLG7-F1
#
_cell.length_a   1.000
_cell.length_b   1.000
_cell.length_c   1.000
_cell.angle_alpha   90.00
_cell.angle_beta   90.00
_cell.angle_gamma   90.00
#
_symmetry.space_group_name_H-M   'P 1'
#
loop_
_entity.id
_entity.type
_entity.pdbx_description
1 polymer ?
#
loop_
_entity_poly.entity_id
_entity_poly.type
_entity_poly.pdbx_seq_one_letter_code
_entity_poly.pdbx_strand_id
1 'polypeptide(L)'
;MSAPTYLAKAGKVTGPFDAKTIEEMKASGEFYKHEWMWDGQSPDWSPVPRQLASPPSLPEVPKQITRISVDQTATHDVKSSAAKAPAPAAVQAKSSFGGADIKTSKKTFCAVLFDTRLTIGGEVSQAHSRGGRFVSTPTHSVPVSKGSNALLDLLDEATDRSTKIQASVTNVSRMGDRWVLDLEWSSLPLLDA
;
A
#
# COMPACT_ATOMS: atom_id res chain seq x y z
N MET A 1 -23.98 -17.02 -6.37
CA MET A 1 -23.74 -15.57 -6.59
C MET A 1 -22.23 -15.39 -6.57
N SER A 2 -21.65 -14.71 -7.55
CA SER A 2 -20.21 -14.43 -7.56
C SER A 2 -19.88 -13.41 -6.47
N ALA A 3 -18.72 -13.55 -5.84
CA ALA A 3 -18.23 -12.57 -4.86
C ALA A 3 -17.95 -11.22 -5.56
N PRO A 4 -18.17 -10.08 -4.87
CA PRO A 4 -17.85 -8.77 -5.42
C PRO A 4 -16.33 -8.57 -5.55
N THR A 5 -15.89 -7.88 -6.59
CA THR A 5 -14.49 -7.52 -6.79
C THR A 5 -14.28 -6.03 -6.51
N TYR A 6 -13.23 -5.70 -5.78
CA TYR A 6 -12.81 -4.32 -5.50
C TYR A 6 -11.44 -4.08 -6.11
N LEU A 7 -11.22 -2.87 -6.60
CA LEU A 7 -9.94 -2.45 -7.20
C LEU A 7 -9.39 -1.27 -6.40
N ALA A 8 -8.06 -1.16 -6.30
CA ALA A 8 -7.42 -0.02 -5.66
C ALA A 8 -6.31 0.57 -6.52
N LYS A 9 -6.24 1.91 -6.53
CA LYS A 9 -5.24 2.69 -7.25
C LYS A 9 -4.85 3.90 -6.41
N ALA A 10 -3.55 4.10 -6.17
CA ALA A 10 -3.04 5.28 -5.45
C ALA A 10 -3.77 5.54 -4.11
N GLY A 11 -4.07 4.47 -3.37
CA GLY A 11 -4.77 4.54 -2.09
C GLY A 11 -6.25 4.92 -2.15
N LYS A 12 -6.89 4.79 -3.31
CA LYS A 12 -8.34 4.87 -3.47
C LYS A 12 -8.89 3.50 -3.88
N VAL A 13 -9.87 3.00 -3.12
CA VAL A 13 -10.63 1.78 -3.43
C VAL A 13 -11.87 2.13 -4.25
N THR A 14 -12.17 1.35 -5.28
CA THR A 14 -13.34 1.44 -6.15
C THR A 14 -14.03 0.08 -6.26
N GLY A 15 -15.37 0.07 -6.25
CA GLY A 15 -16.19 -1.14 -6.26
C GLY A 15 -17.45 -0.97 -5.40
N PRO A 16 -18.21 -2.06 -5.15
CA PRO A 16 -18.00 -3.41 -5.69
C PRO A 16 -18.32 -3.51 -7.19
N PHE A 17 -17.53 -4.31 -7.91
CA PHE A 17 -17.78 -4.67 -9.31
C PHE A 17 -18.24 -6.13 -9.41
N ASP A 18 -19.19 -6.38 -10.30
CA ASP A 18 -19.58 -7.75 -10.65
C ASP A 18 -18.61 -8.36 -11.67
N ALA A 19 -18.72 -9.67 -11.89
CA ALA A 19 -17.85 -10.39 -12.82
C ALA A 19 -17.92 -9.83 -14.26
N LYS A 20 -19.12 -9.38 -14.68
CA LYS A 20 -19.34 -8.83 -16.02
C LYS A 20 -18.60 -7.50 -16.20
N THR A 21 -18.70 -6.60 -15.22
CA THR A 21 -18.01 -5.31 -15.24
C THR A 21 -16.50 -5.49 -15.23
N ILE A 22 -15.98 -6.46 -14.45
CA ILE A 22 -14.54 -6.79 -14.47
C ILE A 22 -14.07 -7.28 -15.84
N GLU A 23 -14.86 -8.09 -16.54
CA GLU A 23 -14.53 -8.50 -17.92
C GLU A 23 -14.53 -7.32 -18.90
N GLU A 24 -15.52 -6.43 -18.82
CA GLU A 24 -15.58 -5.22 -19.65
C GLU A 24 -14.38 -4.27 -19.36
N MET A 25 -13.99 -4.12 -18.09
CA MET A 25 -12.81 -3.36 -17.69
C MET A 25 -11.50 -4.00 -18.17
N LYS A 26 -11.42 -5.34 -18.22
CA LYS A 26 -10.27 -6.05 -18.79
C LYS A 26 -10.19 -5.83 -20.30
N ALA A 27 -11.32 -5.91 -21.00
CA ALA A 27 -11.38 -5.70 -22.45
C ALA A 27 -11.01 -4.26 -22.86
N SER A 28 -11.45 -3.26 -22.09
CA SER A 28 -11.10 -1.85 -22.30
C SER A 28 -9.70 -1.46 -21.83
N GLY A 29 -9.04 -2.34 -21.07
CA GLY A 29 -7.75 -2.08 -20.44
C GLY A 29 -7.82 -1.19 -19.19
N GLU A 30 -9.02 -0.76 -18.77
CA GLU A 30 -9.20 0.06 -17.57
C GLU A 30 -8.83 -0.70 -16.29
N PHE A 31 -9.09 -2.01 -16.26
CA PHE A 31 -8.74 -2.89 -15.14
C PHE A 31 -7.24 -2.77 -14.79
N TYR A 32 -6.37 -2.75 -15.80
CA TYR A 32 -4.91 -2.68 -15.63
C TYR A 32 -4.37 -1.32 -15.19
N LYS A 33 -5.23 -0.29 -15.08
CA LYS A 33 -4.85 1.00 -14.49
C LYS A 33 -4.80 0.97 -12.97
N HIS A 34 -5.30 -0.10 -12.35
CA HIS A 34 -5.32 -0.32 -10.91
C HIS A 34 -4.11 -1.15 -10.47
N GLU A 35 -3.72 -1.01 -9.20
CA GLU A 35 -2.52 -1.63 -8.64
C GLU A 35 -2.84 -2.88 -7.84
N TRP A 36 -3.99 -2.89 -7.16
CA TRP A 36 -4.44 -3.98 -6.30
C TRP A 36 -5.89 -4.36 -6.59
N MET A 37 -6.22 -5.62 -6.33
CA MET A 37 -7.55 -6.20 -6.47
C MET A 37 -7.85 -7.10 -5.27
N TRP A 38 -9.08 -7.02 -4.79
CA TRP A 38 -9.65 -7.95 -3.82
C TRP A 38 -10.86 -8.64 -4.45
N ASP A 39 -10.85 -9.98 -4.50
CA ASP A 39 -11.83 -10.79 -5.24
C ASP A 39 -12.98 -11.33 -4.36
N GLY A 40 -13.00 -10.95 -3.09
CA GLY A 40 -13.97 -11.41 -2.09
C GLY A 40 -13.88 -12.91 -1.76
N GLN A 41 -12.94 -13.64 -2.36
CA GLN A 41 -12.65 -15.04 -2.03
C GLN A 41 -11.39 -15.16 -1.17
N SER A 42 -10.41 -14.28 -1.42
CA SER A 42 -9.18 -14.19 -0.66
C SER A 42 -9.33 -13.17 0.48
N PRO A 43 -8.74 -13.42 1.67
CA PRO A 43 -8.74 -12.42 2.74
C PRO A 43 -7.82 -11.23 2.41
N ASP A 44 -6.84 -11.42 1.51
CA ASP A 44 -5.79 -10.46 1.21
C ASP A 44 -6.00 -9.76 -0.14
N TRP A 45 -5.55 -8.51 -0.22
CA TRP A 45 -5.40 -7.80 -1.50
C TRP A 45 -4.30 -8.44 -2.34
N SER A 46 -4.62 -8.69 -3.60
CA SER A 46 -3.69 -9.23 -4.60
C SER A 46 -3.26 -8.15 -5.58
N PRO A 47 -1.98 -8.09 -6.01
CA PRO A 47 -1.56 -7.13 -7.03
C PRO A 47 -2.24 -7.46 -8.37
N VAL A 48 -2.73 -6.44 -9.07
CA VAL A 48 -3.33 -6.63 -10.41
C VAL A 48 -2.25 -7.14 -11.37
N PRO A 49 -2.47 -8.29 -12.04
CA PRO A 49 -1.53 -8.79 -13.04
C PRO A 49 -1.36 -7.74 -14.13
N ARG A 50 -0.14 -7.22 -14.28
CA ARG A 50 0.16 -6.27 -15.36
C ARG A 50 0.09 -7.04 -16.67
N GLN A 51 -0.78 -6.60 -17.58
CA GLN A 51 -0.71 -7.07 -18.95
C GLN A 51 0.63 -6.61 -19.50
N LEU A 52 1.57 -7.54 -19.69
CA LEU A 52 2.77 -7.26 -20.46
C LEU A 52 2.26 -6.80 -21.83
N ALA A 53 2.53 -5.54 -22.18
CA ALA A 53 2.27 -5.08 -23.53
C ALA A 53 2.96 -6.08 -24.46
N SER A 54 2.20 -6.67 -25.37
CA SER A 54 2.78 -7.52 -26.41
C SER A 54 3.95 -6.73 -27.00
N PRO A 55 5.15 -7.32 -27.07
CA PRO A 55 6.31 -6.61 -27.57
C PRO A 55 5.94 -5.99 -28.91
N PRO A 56 6.23 -4.69 -29.14
CA PRO A 56 5.92 -4.06 -30.41
C PRO A 56 6.50 -4.95 -31.51
N SER A 57 5.66 -5.32 -32.48
CA SER A 57 6.09 -6.11 -33.62
C SER A 57 7.30 -5.40 -34.22
N LEU A 58 8.48 -5.97 -34.01
CA LEU A 58 9.70 -5.38 -34.55
C LEU A 58 9.50 -5.28 -36.06
N PRO A 59 9.76 -4.13 -36.70
CA PRO A 59 9.81 -4.08 -38.15
C PRO A 59 10.79 -5.18 -38.60
N GLU A 60 10.38 -6.05 -39.51
CA GLU A 60 11.23 -7.09 -40.07
C GLU A 60 12.51 -6.44 -40.60
N VAL A 61 13.60 -6.52 -39.84
CA VAL A 61 14.90 -5.99 -40.25
C VAL A 61 15.44 -6.93 -41.32
N PRO A 62 15.70 -6.46 -42.56
CA PRO A 62 16.40 -7.25 -43.56
C PRO A 62 17.77 -7.65 -43.00
N LYS A 63 18.05 -8.95 -42.99
CA LYS A 63 19.30 -9.54 -42.49
C LYS A 63 20.51 -9.04 -43.29
N GLN A 64 21.14 -7.95 -42.85
CA GLN A 64 22.54 -7.67 -43.15
C GLN A 64 23.29 -7.41 -41.84
N ILE A 65 24.01 -8.45 -41.42
CA ILE A 65 24.86 -8.45 -40.24
C ILE A 65 26.19 -7.80 -40.64
N THR A 66 26.39 -6.54 -40.26
CA THR A 66 27.73 -5.93 -40.22
C THR A 66 28.19 -5.91 -38.77
N ARG A 67 29.15 -6.78 -38.45
CA ARG A 67 29.79 -6.84 -37.12
C ARG A 67 30.58 -5.55 -36.88
N ILE A 68 30.27 -4.83 -35.81
CA ILE A 68 31.13 -3.78 -35.27
C ILE A 68 31.39 -4.15 -33.81
N SER A 69 32.66 -4.48 -33.50
CA SER A 69 33.15 -4.64 -32.13
C SER A 69 33.42 -3.25 -31.56
N VAL A 70 32.89 -2.95 -30.38
CA VAL A 70 33.28 -1.76 -29.60
C VAL A 70 33.57 -2.20 -28.17
N ASP A 71 34.85 -2.08 -27.81
CA ASP A 71 35.36 -2.06 -26.43
C ASP A 71 34.74 -0.88 -25.66
N GLN A 72 34.22 -1.13 -24.46
CA GLN A 72 33.92 -0.07 -23.49
C GLN A 72 34.40 -0.46 -22.10
N THR A 73 35.53 0.14 -21.72
CA THR A 73 35.96 0.40 -20.35
C THR A 73 35.55 1.82 -19.99
N ALA A 74 34.85 2.02 -18.87
CA ALA A 74 34.99 3.20 -18.01
C ALA A 74 34.07 3.11 -16.77
N THR A 75 34.72 2.99 -15.62
CA THR A 75 34.23 3.22 -14.26
C THR A 75 33.88 4.70 -14.05
N HIS A 76 32.74 4.98 -13.42
CA HIS A 76 32.48 6.30 -12.80
C HIS A 76 31.96 6.12 -11.38
N ASP A 77 32.76 6.66 -10.45
CA ASP A 77 32.56 6.75 -9.01
C ASP A 77 31.91 8.12 -8.72
N VAL A 78 30.77 8.18 -8.03
CA VAL A 78 30.13 9.45 -7.63
C VAL A 78 29.82 9.42 -6.14
N LYS A 79 30.64 10.18 -5.41
CA LYS A 79 30.58 10.45 -3.98
C LYS A 79 29.48 11.49 -3.71
N SER A 80 28.40 11.09 -3.04
CA SER A 80 27.30 11.98 -2.65
C SER A 80 27.47 12.46 -1.21
N SER A 81 27.48 13.79 -1.01
CA SER A 81 27.65 14.48 0.27
C SER A 81 26.29 14.93 0.81
N ALA A 82 26.00 14.61 2.07
CA ALA A 82 24.72 14.90 2.73
C ALA A 82 24.76 16.23 3.50
N ALA A 83 23.81 17.12 3.21
CA ALA A 83 23.55 18.34 3.99
C ALA A 83 22.43 18.09 5.02
N LYS A 84 22.67 18.53 6.26
CA LYS A 84 21.83 18.33 7.45
C LYS A 84 20.80 19.47 7.57
N ALA A 85 19.50 19.14 7.51
CA ALA A 85 18.40 20.09 7.69
C ALA A 85 17.95 20.20 9.17
N PRO A 86 17.44 21.37 9.61
CA PRO A 86 17.00 21.62 10.99
C PRO A 86 15.58 21.09 11.28
N ALA A 87 15.38 20.66 12.53
CA ALA A 87 14.14 20.04 13.02
C ALA A 87 13.01 21.07 13.25
N PRO A 88 11.75 20.77 12.87
CA PRO A 88 10.59 21.61 13.18
C PRO A 88 10.07 21.38 14.61
N ALA A 89 9.68 22.47 15.26
CA ALA A 89 9.14 22.52 16.60
C ALA A 89 7.75 21.85 16.70
N ALA A 90 7.56 21.02 17.73
CA ALA A 90 6.31 20.31 18.00
C ALA A 90 5.22 21.27 18.50
N VAL A 91 4.09 21.33 17.78
CA VAL A 91 2.88 22.03 18.19
C VAL A 91 1.92 21.01 18.82
N GLN A 92 1.68 21.13 20.12
CA GLN A 92 0.75 20.28 20.85
C GLN A 92 -0.69 20.79 20.65
N ALA A 93 -1.44 20.15 19.76
CA ALA A 93 -2.87 20.36 19.65
C ALA A 93 -3.61 19.54 20.71
N LYS A 94 -4.19 20.20 21.71
CA LYS A 94 -5.15 19.59 22.65
C LYS A 94 -6.52 19.52 21.97
N SER A 95 -6.88 18.38 21.41
CA SER A 95 -8.27 18.08 21.04
C SER A 95 -8.92 17.22 22.12
N SER A 96 -9.94 17.77 22.75
CA SER A 96 -10.84 17.05 23.66
C SER A 96 -11.80 16.19 22.84
N PHE A 97 -11.73 14.87 23.06
CA PHE A 97 -12.39 13.85 22.26
C PHE A 97 -13.73 13.43 22.85
N GLY A 98 -14.71 13.18 21.97
CA GLY A 98 -16.00 12.56 22.24
C GLY A 98 -16.38 11.55 21.15
N GLY A 99 -15.40 10.90 20.51
CA GLY A 99 -15.64 9.85 19.52
C GLY A 99 -15.72 8.47 20.16
N ALA A 100 -16.45 7.56 19.52
CA ALA A 100 -16.62 6.19 20.00
C ALA A 100 -15.25 5.56 20.30
N ASP A 101 -15.05 5.23 21.56
CA ASP A 101 -13.92 4.44 22.02
C ASP A 101 -13.85 3.19 21.14
N ILE A 102 -12.75 3.03 20.38
CA ILE A 102 -12.43 1.76 19.70
C ILE A 102 -12.13 0.79 20.85
N LYS A 103 -13.21 0.35 21.50
CA LYS A 103 -13.22 -0.52 22.68
C LYS A 103 -12.66 -1.85 22.23
N THR A 104 -11.34 -2.00 22.33
CA THR A 104 -10.57 -3.27 22.32
C THR A 104 -11.29 -4.38 21.59
N SER A 105 -11.75 -4.12 20.36
CA SER A 105 -12.57 -5.09 19.68
C SER A 105 -11.57 -6.13 19.21
N LYS A 106 -11.83 -7.40 19.49
CA LYS A 106 -11.01 -8.51 18.97
C LYS A 106 -11.18 -8.65 17.45
N LYS A 107 -11.61 -7.58 16.78
CA LYS A 107 -11.93 -7.51 15.36
C LYS A 107 -10.65 -7.15 14.64
N THR A 108 -10.29 -7.99 13.68
CA THR A 108 -9.22 -7.71 12.74
C THR A 108 -9.77 -6.81 11.65
N PHE A 109 -9.03 -5.79 11.25
CA PHE A 109 -9.38 -4.92 10.13
C PHE A 109 -8.38 -5.10 9.00
N CYS A 110 -8.87 -5.27 7.77
CA CYS A 110 -8.03 -5.22 6.58
C CYS A 110 -7.52 -3.80 6.40
N ALA A 111 -6.22 -3.64 6.16
CA ALA A 111 -5.57 -2.36 6.18
C ALA A 111 -4.54 -2.22 5.07
N VAL A 112 -4.43 -1.02 4.53
CA VAL A 112 -3.34 -0.65 3.62
C VAL A 112 -2.55 0.48 4.24
N LEU A 113 -1.26 0.25 4.44
CA LEU A 113 -0.33 1.23 4.99
C LEU A 113 0.46 1.89 3.86
N PHE A 114 0.43 3.22 3.83
CA PHE A 114 1.11 4.06 2.87
C PHE A 114 2.22 4.86 3.56
N ASP A 115 3.43 4.76 3.02
CA ASP A 115 4.51 5.74 3.23
C ASP A 115 4.74 6.47 1.89
N THR A 116 5.53 7.54 1.91
CA THR A 116 6.04 8.30 0.77
C THR A 116 6.63 7.45 -0.36
N ARG A 117 7.03 6.21 -0.10
CA ARG A 117 7.74 5.34 -1.05
C ARG A 117 7.03 4.02 -1.34
N LEU A 118 6.16 3.56 -0.46
CA LEU A 118 5.72 2.17 -0.43
C LEU A 118 4.27 2.05 0.04
N THR A 119 3.58 1.05 -0.51
CA THR A 119 2.24 0.64 -0.12
C THR A 119 2.31 -0.82 0.32
N ILE A 120 1.84 -1.10 1.54
CA ILE A 120 1.87 -2.44 2.12
C ILE A 120 0.46 -2.82 2.60
N GLY A 121 -0.06 -3.93 2.08
CA GLY A 121 -1.28 -4.55 2.60
C GLY A 121 -1.02 -5.32 3.89
N GLY A 122 -2.05 -5.44 4.72
CA GLY A 122 -1.97 -6.20 5.96
C GLY A 122 -3.24 -6.10 6.79
N GLU A 123 -3.10 -6.41 8.07
CA GLU A 123 -4.19 -6.47 9.03
C GLU A 123 -3.85 -5.69 10.30
N VAL A 124 -4.83 -5.01 10.88
CA VAL A 124 -4.72 -4.45 12.22
C VAL A 124 -5.41 -5.36 13.22
N SER A 125 -4.63 -5.99 14.10
CA SER A 125 -5.10 -7.03 15.03
C SER A 125 -5.35 -6.53 16.45
N GLN A 126 -4.86 -5.34 16.81
CA GLN A 126 -4.99 -4.73 18.14
C GLN A 126 -5.13 -3.21 18.03
N ALA A 127 -6.30 -2.70 17.67
CA ALA A 127 -6.55 -1.26 17.66
C ALA A 127 -7.03 -0.77 19.04
N HIS A 128 -6.45 0.32 19.52
CA HIS A 128 -6.87 1.05 20.73
C HIS A 128 -6.88 2.56 20.47
N SER A 129 -7.34 3.35 21.45
CA SER A 129 -7.52 4.81 21.31
C SER A 129 -6.25 5.59 20.92
N ARG A 130 -5.07 5.07 21.26
CA ARG A 130 -3.77 5.71 20.99
C ARG A 130 -2.98 5.11 19.84
N GLY A 131 -3.35 3.95 19.33
CA GLY A 131 -2.51 3.23 18.38
C GLY A 131 -3.06 1.88 17.99
N GLY A 132 -2.23 1.10 17.31
CA GLY A 132 -2.54 -0.30 17.11
C GLY A 132 -1.40 -1.08 16.47
N ARG A 133 -1.61 -2.39 16.37
CA ARG A 133 -0.62 -3.30 15.76
C ARG A 133 -1.03 -3.68 14.35
N PHE A 134 -0.23 -3.26 13.38
CA PHE A 134 -0.35 -3.66 11.98
C PHE A 134 0.56 -4.85 11.69
N VAL A 135 0.04 -5.85 11.00
CA VAL A 135 0.76 -7.04 10.55
C VAL A 135 0.70 -7.06 9.04
N SER A 136 1.84 -6.97 8.36
CA SER A 136 1.89 -6.98 6.90
C SER A 136 1.51 -8.34 6.34
N THR A 137 1.09 -8.35 5.08
CA THR A 137 1.17 -9.55 4.24
C THR A 137 2.65 -9.98 4.09
N PRO A 138 2.92 -11.26 3.76
CA PRO A 138 4.29 -11.74 3.53
C PRO A 138 5.07 -10.87 2.55
N THR A 139 6.21 -10.33 2.99
CA THR A 139 7.06 -9.50 2.13
C THR A 139 8.53 -9.58 2.54
N HIS A 140 9.41 -9.51 1.54
CA HIS A 140 10.85 -9.68 1.75
C HIS A 140 11.56 -8.40 2.19
N SER A 141 11.02 -7.22 1.90
CA SER A 141 11.64 -5.92 2.20
C SER A 141 11.09 -5.31 3.50
N VAL A 142 11.94 -4.58 4.23
CA VAL A 142 11.51 -3.77 5.38
C VAL A 142 10.60 -2.67 4.85
N PRO A 143 9.33 -2.60 5.30
CA PRO A 143 8.35 -1.76 4.65
C PRO A 143 8.48 -0.29 5.05
N VAL A 144 8.78 -0.02 6.33
CA VAL A 144 8.78 1.33 6.90
C VAL A 144 9.82 1.41 8.02
N SER A 145 10.42 2.58 8.20
CA SER A 145 11.37 2.83 9.29
C SER A 145 10.66 3.24 10.58
N LYS A 146 11.22 2.87 11.73
CA LYS A 146 10.78 3.40 13.03
C LYS A 146 10.90 4.93 13.04
N GLY A 147 9.87 5.61 13.52
CA GLY A 147 9.75 7.07 13.56
C GLY A 147 9.12 7.69 12.30
N SER A 148 8.90 6.92 11.23
CA SER A 148 8.21 7.41 10.05
C SER A 148 6.73 7.66 10.32
N ASN A 149 6.16 8.65 9.63
CA ASN A 149 4.73 8.85 9.54
C ASN A 149 4.16 8.03 8.38
N ALA A 150 3.03 7.39 8.60
CA ALA A 150 2.30 6.60 7.62
C ALA A 150 0.83 7.00 7.60
N LEU A 151 0.21 6.83 6.45
CA LEU A 151 -1.24 6.90 6.31
C LEU A 151 -1.77 5.46 6.27
N LEU A 152 -2.73 5.14 7.12
CA LEU A 152 -3.36 3.84 7.20
C LEU A 152 -4.79 3.95 6.69
N ASP A 153 -5.18 3.15 5.70
CA ASP A 153 -6.55 3.04 5.23
C ASP A 153 -7.14 1.73 5.76
N LEU A 154 -8.06 1.84 6.72
CA LEU A 154 -8.75 0.71 7.33
C LEU A 154 -10.05 0.44 6.59
N LEU A 155 -10.24 -0.78 6.11
CA LEU A 155 -11.50 -1.24 5.52
C LEU A 155 -12.31 -2.00 6.58
N ASP A 156 -13.52 -1.53 6.86
CA ASP A 156 -14.49 -2.29 7.64
C ASP A 156 -15.37 -3.12 6.71
N GLU A 157 -15.07 -4.40 6.60
CA GLU A 157 -15.81 -5.34 5.74
C GLU A 157 -17.31 -5.42 6.05
N ALA A 158 -17.72 -5.12 7.28
CA ALA A 158 -19.13 -5.18 7.68
C ALA A 158 -19.94 -4.01 7.12
N THR A 159 -19.32 -2.84 6.96
CA THR A 159 -19.99 -1.61 6.50
C THR A 159 -19.58 -1.20 5.10
N ASP A 160 -18.57 -1.86 4.52
CA ASP A 160 -17.91 -1.51 3.27
C ASP A 160 -17.43 -0.04 3.24
N ARG A 161 -17.03 0.46 4.41
CA ARG A 161 -16.50 1.81 4.58
C ARG A 161 -15.01 1.75 4.85
N SER A 162 -14.28 2.69 4.23
CA SER A 162 -12.85 2.88 4.49
C SER A 162 -12.62 4.13 5.35
N THR A 163 -11.69 4.03 6.31
CA THR A 163 -11.31 5.12 7.22
C THR A 163 -9.82 5.35 7.14
N LYS A 164 -9.43 6.58 6.82
CA LYS A 164 -8.01 6.98 6.74
C LYS A 164 -7.52 7.53 8.08
N ILE A 165 -6.40 7.02 8.56
CA ILE A 165 -5.81 7.36 9.85
C ILE A 165 -4.35 7.71 9.66
N GLN A 166 -3.90 8.85 10.19
CA GLN A 166 -2.47 9.18 10.24
C GLN A 166 -1.85 8.55 11.48
N ALA A 167 -0.71 7.88 11.29
CA ALA A 167 -0.01 7.18 12.36
C ALA A 167 1.50 7.38 12.26
N SER A 168 2.19 7.29 13.40
CA SER A 168 3.65 7.18 13.46
C SER A 168 4.05 5.75 13.82
N VAL A 169 5.10 5.23 13.16
CA VAL A 169 5.61 3.87 13.43
C VAL A 169 6.52 3.91 14.65
N THR A 170 6.06 3.39 15.78
CA THR A 170 6.82 3.40 17.04
C THR A 170 7.77 2.20 17.16
N ASN A 171 7.44 1.10 16.50
CA ASN A 171 8.23 -0.13 16.52
C ASN A 171 8.10 -0.90 15.21
N VAL A 172 9.17 -1.60 14.84
CA VAL A 172 9.24 -2.45 13.65
C VAL A 172 9.91 -3.74 14.06
N SER A 173 9.17 -4.85 13.94
CA SER A 173 9.69 -6.19 14.22
C SER A 173 9.27 -7.14 13.12
N ARG A 174 9.94 -8.29 13.05
CA ARG A 174 9.64 -9.33 12.05
C ARG A 174 9.20 -10.60 12.76
N MET A 175 8.11 -11.19 12.29
CA MET A 175 7.58 -12.45 12.78
C MET A 175 7.44 -13.41 11.59
N GLY A 176 8.46 -14.23 11.36
CA GLY A 176 8.54 -15.08 10.17
C GLY A 176 8.75 -14.26 8.88
N ASP A 177 7.82 -14.39 7.95
CA ASP A 177 7.79 -13.69 6.66
C ASP A 177 6.97 -12.38 6.69
N ARG A 178 6.36 -12.06 7.84
CA ARG A 178 5.54 -10.86 8.03
C ARG A 178 6.26 -9.82 8.89
N TRP A 179 5.96 -8.55 8.62
CA TRP A 179 6.37 -7.43 9.45
C TRP A 179 5.28 -7.07 10.44
N VAL A 180 5.67 -6.78 11.66
CA VAL A 180 4.79 -6.33 12.74
C VAL A 180 5.21 -4.91 13.10
N LEU A 181 4.30 -3.97 12.86
CA LEU A 181 4.48 -2.54 13.08
C LEU A 181 3.56 -2.12 14.24
N ASP A 182 4.15 -1.56 15.30
CA ASP A 182 3.36 -0.89 16.34
C ASP A 182 3.19 0.58 15.95
N LEU A 183 1.94 1.00 15.78
CA LEU A 183 1.55 2.32 15.29
C LEU A 183 0.98 3.17 16.43
N GLU A 184 1.31 4.46 16.46
CA GLU A 184 0.68 5.47 17.34
C GLU A 184 -0.10 6.46 16.48
N TRP A 185 -1.38 6.70 16.79
CA TRP A 185 -2.22 7.59 15.99
C TRP A 185 -1.76 9.04 16.15
N SER A 186 -1.41 9.70 15.05
CA SER A 186 -1.00 11.11 15.03
C SER A 186 -2.19 12.05 15.22
N SER A 187 -3.35 11.61 14.76
CA SER A 187 -4.65 12.25 14.98
C SER A 187 -5.67 11.16 15.26
N LEU A 188 -6.60 11.46 16.18
CA LEU A 188 -7.70 10.54 16.45
C LEU A 188 -8.55 10.40 15.18
N PRO A 189 -8.86 9.17 14.74
CA PRO A 189 -9.69 8.97 13.56
C PRO A 189 -11.04 9.66 13.78
N LEU A 190 -11.38 10.58 12.89
CA LEU A 190 -12.74 11.10 12.77
C LEU A 190 -13.59 9.98 12.19
N LEU A 191 -14.18 9.16 13.05
CA LEU A 191 -15.27 8.27 12.66
C LEU A 191 -16.51 9.16 12.55
N ASP A 192 -16.91 9.48 11.32
CA ASP A 192 -18.23 10.09 11.08
C ASP A 192 -19.30 9.10 11.57
N ALA A 193 -20.03 9.53 12.60
CA ALA A 193 -21.07 8.75 13.28
C ALA A 193 -22.32 8.53 12.41
#